data_AF-A0A409VUD7-F1
#
_entry.id   AF-A0A409VUD7-F1
#
_cell.length_a   1.000
_cell.length_b   1.000
_cell.length_c   1.000
_cell.angle_alpha   90.00
_cell.angle_beta   90.00
_cell.angle_gamma   90.00
#
_symmetry.space_group_name_H-M   'P 1'
#
loop_
_entity.id
_entity.type
_entity.pdbx_description
1 polymer ?
#
loop_
_entity_poly.entity_id
_entity_poly.type
_entity_poly.pdbx_seq_one_letter_code
_entity_poly.pdbx_strand_id
1 'polypeptide(L)'
;MATVASFESGLRPETRPGDAISRQIALVSQDGLWYIFLFMDSDKAAAAISVFITWSIILISNPSKSGWFALHPTLQILAVLLFTFGIITLQPTNQPKTKLAGLARHQIAIFVGLPFIVLGTVAVYYNKVLRGADHFTTWHGSLGIFCMAWLFFQISLGAGSVWYGGTLFGGGMKAKALWKYHRLSGYILFPLVLFTVHLGGAWSTWGSKYASWSVRFLAYTVGPLGIILGVYARVRWVDHFFTNKPS
;
A
#
# COMPACT_ATOMS: atom_id res chain seq x y z
N MET A 1 -42.60 -13.05 -30.21
CA MET A 1 -41.64 -13.96 -29.55
C MET A 1 -40.27 -13.73 -30.17
N ALA A 2 -39.42 -12.94 -29.52
CA ALA A 2 -38.03 -12.72 -29.94
C ALA A 2 -37.11 -13.36 -28.89
N THR A 3 -36.40 -14.40 -29.32
CA THR A 3 -35.57 -15.28 -28.51
C THR A 3 -34.17 -14.72 -28.30
N VAL A 4 -33.78 -14.60 -27.03
CA VAL A 4 -32.47 -14.93 -26.43
C VAL A 4 -31.34 -15.18 -27.43
N ALA A 5 -30.70 -14.12 -27.94
CA ALA A 5 -29.50 -14.26 -28.78
C ALA A 5 -28.54 -13.05 -28.80
N SER A 6 -28.62 -12.10 -27.86
CA SER A 6 -27.82 -10.85 -27.96
C SER A 6 -27.05 -10.42 -26.71
N PHE A 7 -26.88 -11.27 -25.67
CA PHE A 7 -26.22 -10.84 -24.43
C PHE A 7 -24.84 -11.45 -24.13
N GLU A 8 -24.26 -12.25 -25.04
CA GLU A 8 -22.95 -12.88 -24.81
C GLU A 8 -21.77 -12.30 -25.64
N SER A 9 -21.98 -11.23 -26.43
CA SER A 9 -20.93 -10.76 -27.37
C SER A 9 -19.98 -9.67 -26.83
N GLY A 10 -19.93 -9.43 -25.51
CA GLY A 10 -19.20 -8.29 -24.95
C GLY A 10 -17.72 -8.48 -24.61
N LEU A 11 -17.18 -9.71 -24.59
CA LEU A 11 -15.81 -9.96 -24.16
C LEU A 11 -15.08 -10.88 -25.15
N ARG A 12 -14.30 -10.26 -26.05
CA ARG A 12 -13.37 -10.99 -26.92
C ARG A 12 -12.34 -11.76 -26.07
N PRO A 13 -11.95 -12.98 -26.47
CA PRO A 13 -10.83 -13.69 -25.85
C PRO A 13 -9.55 -12.85 -25.94
N GLU A 14 -8.72 -12.91 -24.91
CA GLU A 14 -7.38 -12.29 -24.90
C GLU A 14 -6.59 -12.77 -26.13
N THR A 15 -6.23 -11.85 -27.02
CA THR A 15 -5.43 -12.21 -28.20
C THR A 15 -4.09 -11.50 -28.27
N ARG A 16 -3.85 -10.42 -27.50
CA ARG A 16 -2.52 -9.77 -27.45
C ARG A 16 -2.15 -9.25 -26.05
N PRO A 17 -0.89 -9.38 -25.63
CA PRO A 17 -0.40 -8.85 -24.34
C PRO A 17 -0.66 -7.35 -24.12
N GLY A 18 -0.78 -6.56 -25.19
CA GLY A 18 -1.09 -5.12 -25.12
C GLY A 18 -2.54 -4.81 -24.68
N ASP A 19 -3.48 -5.72 -24.92
CA ASP A 19 -4.90 -5.49 -24.66
C ASP A 19 -5.19 -5.44 -23.14
N ALA A 20 -4.43 -6.18 -22.33
CA ALA A 20 -4.55 -6.18 -20.88
C ALA A 20 -4.15 -4.83 -20.28
N ILE A 21 -3.05 -4.24 -20.76
CA ILE A 21 -2.54 -2.94 -20.30
C ILE A 21 -3.49 -1.82 -20.73
N SER A 22 -3.91 -1.79 -22.00
CA SER A 22 -4.86 -0.79 -22.51
C SER A 22 -6.19 -0.84 -21.76
N ARG A 23 -6.65 -2.03 -21.37
CA ARG A 23 -7.88 -2.21 -20.59
C ARG A 23 -7.73 -1.77 -19.14
N GLN A 24 -6.59 -2.04 -18.49
CA GLN A 24 -6.29 -1.51 -17.16
C GLN A 24 -6.26 0.03 -17.17
N ILE A 25 -5.62 0.63 -18.17
CA ILE A 25 -5.58 2.09 -18.34
C ILE A 25 -6.99 2.66 -18.52
N ALA A 26 -7.84 2.05 -19.36
CA ALA A 26 -9.22 2.49 -19.57
C ALA A 26 -10.10 2.36 -18.30
N LEU A 27 -9.88 1.33 -17.48
CA LEU A 27 -10.59 1.15 -16.20
C LEU A 27 -10.15 2.12 -15.12
N VAL A 28 -8.88 2.56 -15.16
CA VAL A 28 -8.36 3.62 -14.29
C VAL A 28 -8.89 4.98 -14.75
N SER A 29 -8.97 5.22 -16.07
CA SER A 29 -9.40 6.50 -16.63
C SER A 29 -10.91 6.76 -16.50
N GLN A 30 -11.75 5.73 -16.44
CA GLN A 30 -13.21 5.90 -16.28
C GLN A 30 -13.62 6.55 -14.94
N ASP A 31 -12.80 6.40 -13.89
CA ASP A 31 -13.07 7.03 -12.58
C ASP A 31 -12.00 8.07 -12.18
N GLY A 32 -10.93 8.22 -12.97
CA GLY A 32 -9.97 9.32 -12.87
C GLY A 32 -9.09 9.38 -11.61
N LEU A 33 -7.89 9.96 -11.76
CA LEU A 33 -7.03 10.38 -10.64
C LEU A 33 -7.74 11.33 -9.67
N TRP A 34 -8.84 11.94 -10.10
CA TRP A 34 -9.71 12.81 -9.31
C TRP A 34 -10.38 12.08 -8.12
N TYR A 35 -10.58 10.76 -8.18
CA TYR A 35 -11.09 9.96 -7.05
C TYR A 35 -10.10 9.86 -5.86
N ILE A 36 -8.80 10.10 -6.11
CA ILE A 36 -7.78 10.18 -5.04
C ILE A 36 -8.03 11.42 -4.17
N PHE A 37 -8.52 12.51 -4.77
CA PHE A 37 -8.64 13.82 -4.12
C PHE A 37 -10.07 14.20 -3.69
N LEU A 38 -11.12 13.72 -4.37
CA LEU A 38 -12.50 14.18 -4.13
C LEU A 38 -13.30 13.38 -3.09
N PHE A 39 -12.87 12.17 -2.73
CA PHE A 39 -13.51 11.33 -1.69
C PHE A 39 -12.47 10.91 -0.66
N MET A 40 -12.09 11.85 0.19
CA MET A 40 -11.16 11.62 1.29
C MET A 40 -11.91 10.98 2.47
N ASP A 41 -12.03 9.66 2.42
CA ASP A 41 -12.46 8.87 3.57
C ASP A 41 -11.49 9.05 4.76
N SER A 42 -11.93 8.78 5.98
CA SER A 42 -11.17 9.04 7.22
C SER A 42 -9.77 8.40 7.23
N ASP A 43 -9.58 7.25 6.59
CA ASP A 43 -8.28 6.59 6.42
C ASP A 43 -7.33 7.34 5.48
N LYS A 44 -7.80 7.76 4.30
CA LYS A 44 -7.01 8.59 3.37
C LYS A 44 -6.67 9.93 4.01
N ALA A 45 -7.62 10.53 4.73
CA ALA A 45 -7.40 11.76 5.48
C ALA A 45 -6.31 11.58 6.54
N ALA A 46 -6.37 10.51 7.33
CA ALA A 46 -5.37 10.20 8.34
C ALA A 46 -3.97 10.02 7.73
N ALA A 47 -3.86 9.31 6.61
CA ALA A 47 -2.61 9.16 5.88
C ALA A 47 -2.10 10.50 5.32
N ALA A 48 -2.95 11.30 4.69
CA ALA A 48 -2.59 12.60 4.13
C ALA A 48 -2.15 13.60 5.20
N ILE A 49 -2.84 13.64 6.35
CA ILE A 49 -2.46 14.45 7.51
C ILE A 49 -1.09 14.02 8.04
N SER A 50 -0.84 12.70 8.13
CA SER A 50 0.45 12.17 8.57
C SER A 50 1.58 12.57 7.60
N VAL A 51 1.33 12.54 6.27
CA VAL A 51 2.27 13.04 5.25
C VAL A 51 2.54 14.51 5.46
N PHE A 52 1.49 15.34 5.54
CA PHE A 52 1.61 16.79 5.70
C PHE A 52 2.44 17.14 6.93
N ILE A 53 2.09 16.58 8.09
CA ILE A 53 2.83 16.83 9.34
C ILE A 53 4.29 16.38 9.23
N THR A 54 4.55 15.18 8.70
CA THR A 54 5.91 14.66 8.54
C THR A 54 6.76 15.57 7.66
N TRP A 55 6.20 16.03 6.53
CA TRP A 55 6.89 16.91 5.61
C TRP A 55 7.12 18.29 6.22
N SER A 56 6.14 18.85 6.96
CA SER A 56 6.32 20.07 7.72
C SER A 56 7.45 19.96 8.74
N ILE A 57 7.51 18.87 9.51
CA ILE A 57 8.60 18.62 10.48
C ILE A 57 9.95 18.58 9.75
N ILE A 58 10.03 17.93 8.59
CA ILE A 58 11.28 17.86 7.82
C ILE A 58 11.72 19.23 7.31
N LEU A 59 10.80 20.02 6.75
CA LEU A 59 11.09 21.36 6.24
C LEU A 59 11.59 22.30 7.34
N ILE A 60 11.02 22.24 8.55
CA ILE A 60 11.46 23.06 9.69
C ILE A 60 12.72 22.50 10.39
N SER A 61 13.07 21.23 10.15
CA SER A 61 14.23 20.56 10.79
C SER A 61 15.58 20.88 10.14
N ASN A 62 15.65 21.87 9.25
CA ASN A 62 16.79 22.16 8.38
C ASN A 62 17.20 20.93 7.54
N PRO A 63 16.45 20.63 6.46
CA PRO A 63 16.61 19.40 5.68
C PRO A 63 18.02 19.28 5.08
N SER A 64 18.65 20.40 4.70
CA SER A 64 20.02 20.42 4.18
C SER A 64 21.05 19.88 5.18
N LYS A 65 20.84 20.13 6.49
CA LYS A 65 21.70 19.55 7.55
C LYS A 65 21.36 18.09 7.86
N SER A 66 20.10 17.69 7.67
CA SER A 66 19.67 16.30 7.85
C SER A 66 20.17 15.40 6.70
N GLY A 67 20.53 15.97 5.55
CA GLY A 67 21.13 15.26 4.42
C GLY A 67 20.26 14.10 3.95
N TRP A 68 20.88 12.94 3.73
CA TRP A 68 20.20 11.72 3.29
C TRP A 68 19.08 11.25 4.25
N PHE A 69 19.18 11.55 5.55
CA PHE A 69 18.12 11.20 6.49
C PHE A 69 16.79 11.89 6.15
N ALA A 70 16.80 13.11 5.60
CA ALA A 70 15.56 13.85 5.31
C ALA A 70 14.65 13.11 4.29
N LEU A 71 15.26 12.32 3.40
CA LEU A 71 14.53 11.50 2.42
C LEU A 71 13.81 10.32 3.07
N HIS A 72 14.25 9.85 4.24
CA HIS A 72 13.68 8.68 4.87
C HIS A 72 12.23 8.91 5.32
N PRO A 73 11.94 9.74 6.34
CA PRO A 73 10.56 9.88 6.81
C PRO A 73 9.64 10.47 5.73
N THR A 74 10.15 11.31 4.82
CA THR A 74 9.36 11.90 3.72
C THR A 74 8.90 10.86 2.69
N LEU A 75 9.79 9.99 2.21
CA LEU A 75 9.45 8.97 1.22
C LEU A 75 8.69 7.79 1.85
N GLN A 76 9.01 7.44 3.11
CA GLN A 76 8.32 6.36 3.83
C GLN A 76 6.84 6.67 4.03
N ILE A 77 6.51 7.88 4.50
CA ILE A 77 5.10 8.24 4.72
C ILE A 77 4.32 8.41 3.40
N LEU A 78 4.99 8.86 2.33
CA LEU A 78 4.40 8.90 0.99
C LEU A 78 4.09 7.48 0.46
N ALA A 79 5.00 6.53 0.66
CA ALA A 79 4.75 5.13 0.32
C ALA A 79 3.57 4.56 1.11
N VAL A 80 3.48 4.86 2.41
CA VAL A 80 2.35 4.43 3.26
C VAL A 80 1.02 5.01 2.77
N LEU A 81 0.98 6.27 2.34
CA LEU A 81 -0.22 6.86 1.73
C LEU A 81 -0.64 6.10 0.48
N LEU A 82 0.31 5.81 -0.42
CA LEU A 82 0.04 5.06 -1.65
C LEU A 82 -0.39 3.61 -1.37
N PHE A 83 0.22 2.94 -0.39
CA PHE A 83 -0.17 1.60 0.03
C PHE A 83 -1.57 1.61 0.65
N THR A 84 -1.89 2.60 1.48
CA THR A 84 -3.24 2.80 2.04
C THR A 84 -4.25 2.91 0.91
N PHE A 85 -4.01 3.79 -0.06
CA PHE A 85 -4.87 3.94 -1.23
C PHE A 85 -5.00 2.64 -2.05
N GLY A 86 -3.90 1.96 -2.31
CA GLY A 86 -3.91 0.69 -3.03
C GLY A 86 -4.73 -0.39 -2.31
N ILE A 87 -4.62 -0.50 -0.99
CA ILE A 87 -5.34 -1.50 -0.19
C ILE A 87 -6.85 -1.22 -0.17
N ILE A 88 -7.25 0.02 0.11
CA ILE A 88 -8.67 0.36 0.24
C ILE A 88 -9.43 0.28 -1.09
N THR A 89 -8.77 0.47 -2.23
CA THR A 89 -9.43 0.32 -3.55
C THR A 89 -9.92 -1.10 -3.83
N LEU A 90 -9.45 -2.09 -3.08
CA LEU A 90 -9.93 -3.46 -3.15
C LEU A 90 -11.26 -3.66 -2.40
N GLN A 91 -11.69 -2.70 -1.57
CA GLN A 91 -12.78 -2.92 -0.59
C GLN A 91 -13.69 -1.68 -0.38
N PRO A 92 -15.03 -1.83 -0.44
CA PRO A 92 -15.78 -3.00 -0.92
C PRO A 92 -15.87 -3.01 -2.46
N THR A 93 -15.60 -4.15 -3.08
CA THR A 93 -15.90 -4.40 -4.50
C THR A 93 -16.74 -5.68 -4.62
N ASN A 94 -17.93 -5.59 -5.23
CA ASN A 94 -18.90 -6.68 -5.30
C ASN A 94 -19.23 -7.15 -6.72
N GLN A 95 -18.82 -6.42 -7.76
CA GLN A 95 -19.06 -6.75 -9.16
C GLN A 95 -17.74 -7.07 -9.88
N PRO A 96 -17.71 -7.95 -10.89
CA PRO A 96 -16.48 -8.30 -11.61
C PRO A 96 -15.74 -7.08 -12.17
N LYS A 97 -16.46 -6.11 -12.75
CA LYS A 97 -15.88 -4.86 -13.28
C LYS A 97 -15.19 -4.04 -12.19
N THR A 98 -15.83 -3.89 -11.03
CA THR A 98 -15.28 -3.09 -9.92
C THR A 98 -14.13 -3.80 -9.22
N LYS A 99 -14.15 -5.14 -9.13
CA LYS A 99 -13.00 -5.94 -8.64
C LYS A 99 -11.76 -5.78 -9.53
N LEU A 100 -11.93 -5.82 -10.86
CA LEU A 100 -10.82 -5.65 -11.79
C LEU A 100 -10.23 -4.24 -11.74
N ALA A 101 -11.09 -3.21 -11.68
CA ALA A 101 -10.64 -1.83 -11.54
C ALA A 101 -9.91 -1.60 -10.19
N GLY A 102 -10.43 -2.17 -9.10
CA GLY A 102 -9.77 -2.14 -7.79
C GLY A 102 -8.40 -2.82 -7.81
N LEU A 103 -8.28 -3.99 -8.45
CA LEU A 103 -7.00 -4.67 -8.62
C LEU A 103 -5.99 -3.82 -9.41
N ALA A 104 -6.43 -3.18 -10.51
CA ALA A 104 -5.55 -2.33 -11.29
C ALA A 104 -5.03 -1.13 -10.48
N ARG A 105 -5.90 -0.45 -9.72
CA ARG A 105 -5.52 0.66 -8.83
C ARG A 105 -4.57 0.21 -7.74
N HIS A 106 -4.85 -0.95 -7.13
CA HIS A 106 -3.97 -1.56 -6.15
C HIS A 106 -2.56 -1.77 -6.72
N GLN A 107 -2.46 -2.45 -7.87
CA GLN A 107 -1.16 -2.69 -8.52
C GLN A 107 -0.41 -1.40 -8.80
N ILE A 108 -1.05 -0.42 -9.45
CA ILE A 108 -0.43 0.88 -9.76
C ILE A 108 0.09 1.56 -8.48
N ALA A 109 -0.74 1.63 -7.44
CA ALA A 109 -0.37 2.29 -6.19
C ALA A 109 0.80 1.60 -5.49
N ILE A 110 0.83 0.26 -5.46
CA ILE A 110 1.95 -0.51 -4.90
C ILE A 110 3.22 -0.32 -5.76
N PHE A 111 3.12 -0.36 -7.09
CA PHE A 111 4.28 -0.17 -7.99
C PHE A 111 4.87 1.24 -7.90
N VAL A 112 4.03 2.27 -7.75
CA VAL A 112 4.49 3.65 -7.55
C VAL A 112 5.04 3.86 -6.14
N GLY A 113 4.44 3.23 -5.13
CA GLY A 113 4.90 3.32 -3.74
C GLY A 113 6.21 2.56 -3.45
N LEU A 114 6.49 1.48 -4.18
CA LEU A 114 7.66 0.63 -3.99
C LEU A 114 9.00 1.39 -4.13
N PRO A 115 9.23 2.20 -5.17
CA PRO A 115 10.42 3.06 -5.23
C PRO A 115 10.58 3.97 -4.02
N PHE A 116 9.49 4.56 -3.49
CA PHE A 116 9.59 5.47 -2.36
C PHE A 116 9.98 4.76 -1.06
N ILE A 117 9.38 3.61 -0.75
CA ILE A 117 9.75 2.85 0.46
C ILE A 117 11.20 2.36 0.35
N VAL A 118 11.65 1.93 -0.83
CA VAL A 118 13.02 1.46 -1.07
C VAL A 118 14.01 2.62 -0.97
N LEU A 119 13.81 3.71 -1.72
CA LEU A 119 14.70 4.86 -1.72
C LEU A 119 14.78 5.51 -0.34
N GLY A 120 13.66 5.63 0.38
CA GLY A 120 13.66 6.12 1.76
C GLY A 120 14.47 5.22 2.71
N THR A 121 14.42 3.89 2.52
CA THR A 121 15.21 2.93 3.31
C THR A 121 16.69 3.00 2.97
N VAL A 122 17.03 3.03 1.69
CA VAL A 122 18.42 3.18 1.21
C VAL A 122 19.03 4.50 1.70
N ALA A 123 18.25 5.59 1.70
CA ALA A 123 18.72 6.89 2.16
C ALA A 123 19.11 6.89 3.65
N VAL A 124 18.29 6.30 4.54
CA VAL A 124 18.68 6.19 5.97
C VAL A 124 19.83 5.21 6.17
N TYR A 125 19.89 4.12 5.39
CA TYR A 125 20.99 3.17 5.43
C TYR A 125 22.32 3.86 5.08
N TYR A 126 22.35 4.57 3.95
CA TYR A 126 23.54 5.27 3.47
C TYR A 126 23.92 6.43 4.40
N ASN A 127 22.93 7.17 4.93
CA ASN A 127 23.17 8.18 5.95
C ASN A 127 23.91 7.64 7.18
N LYS A 128 23.58 6.42 7.61
CA LYS A 128 24.26 5.76 8.74
C LYS A 128 25.67 5.31 8.38
N VAL A 129 25.87 4.78 7.16
CA VAL A 129 27.21 4.43 6.65
C VAL A 129 28.15 5.63 6.69
N LEU A 130 27.72 6.79 6.15
CA LEU A 130 28.53 8.01 6.14
C LEU A 130 28.91 8.54 7.53
N ARG A 131 28.17 8.13 8.56
CA ARG A 131 28.38 8.55 9.95
C ARG A 131 29.01 7.48 10.82
N GLY A 132 29.36 6.31 10.25
CA GLY A 132 29.86 5.16 11.01
C GLY A 132 28.89 4.68 12.11
N ALA A 133 27.58 4.82 11.90
CA ALA A 133 26.57 4.49 12.89
C ALA A 133 25.99 3.08 12.67
N ASP A 134 25.70 2.37 13.76
CA ASP A 134 25.15 1.01 13.70
C ASP A 134 23.77 0.94 13.02
N HIS A 135 23.53 -0.14 12.29
CA HIS A 135 22.27 -0.41 11.59
C HIS A 135 21.34 -1.32 12.38
N PHE A 136 20.04 -1.11 12.21
CA PHE A 136 18.98 -1.98 12.74
C PHE A 136 18.97 -2.24 14.26
N THR A 137 19.67 -1.44 15.07
CA THR A 137 19.79 -1.62 16.53
C THR A 137 18.55 -1.21 17.34
N THR A 138 17.61 -0.49 16.74
CA THR A 138 16.37 -0.06 17.40
C THR A 138 15.19 -0.93 16.97
N TRP A 139 14.13 -0.98 17.79
CA TRP A 139 12.87 -1.65 17.42
C TRP A 139 12.32 -1.16 16.08
N HIS A 140 12.35 0.15 15.83
CA HIS A 140 11.98 0.73 14.53
C HIS A 140 12.85 0.19 13.39
N GLY A 141 14.19 0.18 13.56
CA GLY A 141 15.11 -0.29 12.52
C GLY A 141 14.97 -1.78 12.23
N SER A 142 14.93 -2.61 13.27
CA SER A 142 14.76 -4.07 13.16
C SER A 142 13.41 -4.46 12.56
N LEU A 143 12.30 -3.91 13.07
CA LEU A 143 10.98 -4.20 12.52
C LEU A 143 10.81 -3.62 11.11
N GLY A 144 11.41 -2.47 10.82
CA GLY A 144 11.36 -1.85 9.50
C GLY A 144 12.02 -2.71 8.42
N ILE A 145 13.22 -3.25 8.67
CA ILE A 145 13.88 -4.11 7.68
C ILE A 145 13.16 -5.45 7.51
N PHE A 146 12.61 -5.99 8.60
CA PHE A 146 11.75 -7.17 8.56
C PHE A 146 10.50 -6.93 7.71
N CYS A 147 9.79 -5.82 7.94
CA CYS A 147 8.63 -5.43 7.13
C CYS A 147 9.00 -5.21 5.67
N MET A 148 10.18 -4.64 5.38
CA MET A 148 10.65 -4.42 4.02
C MET A 148 10.87 -5.76 3.28
N ALA A 149 11.52 -6.73 3.91
CA ALA A 149 11.70 -8.06 3.35
C ALA A 149 10.35 -8.77 3.12
N TRP A 150 9.42 -8.67 4.08
CA TRP A 150 8.08 -9.23 3.95
C TRP A 150 7.28 -8.53 2.83
N LEU A 151 7.44 -7.22 2.66
CA LEU A 151 6.79 -6.46 1.59
C LEU A 151 7.25 -6.93 0.20
N PHE A 152 8.54 -7.20 0.02
CA PHE A 152 9.03 -7.79 -1.24
C PHE A 152 8.41 -9.16 -1.50
N PHE A 153 8.35 -10.04 -0.49
CA PHE A 153 7.67 -11.33 -0.61
C PHE A 153 6.19 -11.15 -0.98
N GLN A 154 5.50 -10.21 -0.34
CA GLN A 154 4.10 -9.90 -0.62
C GLN A 154 3.87 -9.44 -2.06
N ILE A 155 4.72 -8.54 -2.56
CA ILE A 155 4.65 -8.05 -3.94
C ILE A 155 4.93 -9.19 -4.92
N SER A 156 5.95 -10.01 -4.70
CA SER A 156 6.27 -11.17 -5.55
C SER A 156 5.14 -12.19 -5.58
N LEU A 157 4.56 -12.52 -4.42
CA LEU A 157 3.43 -13.44 -4.33
C LEU A 157 2.20 -12.90 -5.06
N GLY A 158 1.88 -11.61 -4.85
CA GLY A 158 0.77 -10.93 -5.53
C GLY A 158 0.96 -10.94 -7.04
N ALA A 159 2.09 -10.41 -7.52
CA ALA A 159 2.45 -10.34 -8.94
C ALA A 159 2.42 -11.72 -9.62
N GLY A 160 3.08 -12.73 -9.03
CA GLY A 160 3.11 -14.09 -9.56
C GLY A 160 1.74 -14.76 -9.62
N SER A 161 0.79 -14.36 -8.77
CA SER A 161 -0.56 -14.92 -8.73
C SER A 161 -1.55 -14.29 -9.71
N VAL A 162 -1.24 -13.12 -10.27
CA VAL A 162 -2.17 -12.37 -11.14
C VAL A 162 -1.61 -12.06 -12.53
N TRP A 163 -0.30 -11.96 -12.69
CA TRP A 163 0.32 -11.68 -13.99
C TRP A 163 0.42 -12.92 -14.86
N TYR A 164 0.28 -12.72 -16.17
CA TYR A 164 0.33 -13.80 -17.17
C TYR A 164 -0.54 -15.00 -16.78
N GLY A 165 -1.76 -14.74 -16.30
CA GLY A 165 -2.71 -15.77 -15.87
C GLY A 165 -2.30 -16.57 -14.62
N GLY A 166 -1.30 -16.11 -13.86
CA GLY A 166 -0.80 -16.78 -12.66
C GLY A 166 0.09 -17.99 -12.95
N THR A 167 0.74 -18.03 -14.12
CA THR A 167 1.57 -19.15 -14.58
C THR A 167 2.70 -19.51 -13.62
N LEU A 168 3.25 -18.54 -12.88
CA LEU A 168 4.27 -18.79 -11.86
C LEU A 168 3.81 -19.79 -10.78
N PHE A 169 2.50 -19.86 -10.53
CA PHE A 169 1.89 -20.74 -9.54
C PHE A 169 0.92 -21.76 -10.17
N GLY A 170 1.14 -22.12 -11.43
CA GLY A 170 0.38 -23.15 -12.14
C GLY A 170 -0.93 -22.69 -12.76
N GLY A 171 -1.23 -21.38 -12.73
CA GLY A 171 -2.34 -20.75 -13.45
C GLY A 171 -3.74 -20.99 -12.87
N GLY A 172 -4.71 -20.22 -13.38
CA GLY A 172 -6.14 -20.40 -13.12
C GLY A 172 -6.49 -20.50 -11.62
N MET A 173 -7.19 -21.57 -11.24
CA MET A 173 -7.65 -21.77 -9.87
C MET A 173 -6.52 -22.01 -8.85
N LYS A 174 -5.38 -22.60 -9.28
CA LYS A 174 -4.23 -22.84 -8.39
C LYS A 174 -3.59 -21.52 -7.96
N ALA A 175 -3.37 -20.61 -8.91
CA ALA A 175 -2.87 -19.27 -8.62
C ALA A 175 -3.87 -18.45 -7.78
N LYS A 176 -5.16 -18.53 -8.10
CA LYS A 176 -6.23 -17.85 -7.35
C LYS A 176 -6.33 -18.30 -5.90
N ALA A 177 -6.03 -19.57 -5.61
CA ALA A 177 -6.02 -20.09 -4.24
C ALA A 177 -5.00 -19.40 -3.33
N LEU A 178 -3.96 -18.77 -3.90
CA LEU A 178 -2.96 -18.02 -3.14
C LEU A 178 -3.45 -16.65 -2.65
N TRP A 179 -4.48 -16.10 -3.28
CA TRP A 179 -4.97 -14.75 -2.97
C TRP A 179 -5.44 -14.60 -1.52
N LYS A 180 -6.01 -15.67 -0.93
CA LYS A 180 -6.43 -15.65 0.48
C LYS A 180 -5.23 -15.51 1.43
N TYR A 181 -4.10 -16.14 1.10
CA TYR A 181 -2.87 -16.05 1.89
C TYR A 181 -2.17 -14.70 1.68
N HIS A 182 -2.08 -14.23 0.43
CA HIS A 182 -1.60 -12.88 0.11
C HIS A 182 -2.38 -11.83 0.90
N ARG A 183 -3.72 -11.90 0.87
CA ARG A 183 -4.61 -11.00 1.60
C ARG A 183 -4.43 -11.08 3.11
N LEU A 184 -4.48 -12.29 3.69
CA LEU A 184 -4.33 -12.48 5.14
C LEU A 184 -2.98 -11.94 5.62
N SER A 185 -1.91 -12.29 4.93
CA SER A 185 -0.57 -11.81 5.28
C SER A 185 -0.43 -10.30 5.07
N GLY A 186 -1.10 -9.70 4.08
CA GLY A 186 -1.19 -8.25 3.91
C GLY A 186 -1.89 -7.55 5.08
N TYR A 187 -2.97 -8.15 5.62
CA TYR A 187 -3.62 -7.63 6.83
C TYR A 187 -2.75 -7.73 8.07
N ILE A 188 -1.78 -8.63 8.13
CA ILE A 188 -0.84 -8.68 9.26
C ILE A 188 0.31 -7.69 9.04
N LEU A 189 0.86 -7.66 7.81
CA LEU A 189 2.00 -6.83 7.46
C LEU A 189 1.68 -5.33 7.53
N PHE A 190 0.53 -4.90 7.02
CA PHE A 190 0.24 -3.47 6.91
C PHE A 190 0.13 -2.77 8.28
N PRO A 191 -0.56 -3.32 9.30
CA PRO A 191 -0.47 -2.82 10.68
C PRO A 191 0.94 -2.83 11.25
N LEU A 192 1.77 -3.84 10.94
CA LEU A 192 3.17 -3.87 11.37
C LEU A 192 4.01 -2.74 10.75
N VAL A 193 3.77 -2.41 9.48
CA VAL A 193 4.37 -1.23 8.83
C VAL A 193 3.93 0.06 9.54
N LEU A 194 2.64 0.19 9.84
CA LEU A 194 2.09 1.35 10.56
C LEU A 194 2.62 1.44 12.00
N PHE A 195 2.83 0.32 12.67
CA PHE A 195 3.49 0.27 13.97
C PHE A 195 4.97 0.67 13.86
N THR A 196 5.65 0.31 12.77
CA THR A 196 7.03 0.77 12.50
C THR A 196 7.07 2.29 12.31
N VAL A 197 6.08 2.88 11.63
CA VAL A 197 5.91 4.34 11.53
C VAL A 197 5.71 4.96 12.91
N HIS A 198 4.88 4.34 13.76
CA HIS A 198 4.69 4.79 15.14
C HIS A 198 6.01 4.83 15.92
N LEU A 199 6.78 3.74 15.90
CA LEU A 199 8.08 3.70 16.58
C LEU A 199 9.06 4.76 16.03
N GLY A 200 9.10 4.94 14.71
CA GLY A 200 10.01 5.88 14.05
C GLY A 200 9.63 7.34 14.29
N GLY A 201 8.37 7.71 14.15
CA GLY A 201 7.92 9.09 14.28
C GLY A 201 7.61 9.51 15.71
N ALA A 202 6.96 8.63 16.49
CA ALA A 202 6.54 8.97 17.85
C ALA A 202 7.67 8.82 18.87
N TRP A 203 8.68 7.98 18.65
CA TRP A 203 9.66 7.64 19.70
C TRP A 203 11.14 7.83 19.31
N SER A 204 11.45 8.14 18.06
CA SER A 204 12.84 8.40 17.68
C SER A 204 13.37 9.72 18.26
N THR A 205 14.69 9.81 18.36
CA THR A 205 15.41 11.03 18.72
C THR A 205 15.14 12.18 17.75
N TRP A 206 14.91 11.88 16.47
CA TRP A 206 14.49 12.89 15.48
C TRP A 206 13.11 13.44 15.81
N GLY A 207 12.12 12.56 16.00
CA GLY A 207 10.76 12.97 16.33
C GLY A 207 10.75 13.82 17.60
N SER A 208 11.41 13.36 18.67
CA SER A 208 11.46 14.08 19.95
C SER A 208 12.19 15.41 19.89
N LYS A 209 13.15 15.58 18.97
CA LYS A 209 13.92 16.81 18.82
C LYS A 209 13.17 17.89 18.04
N TYR A 210 12.40 17.51 17.02
CA TYR A 210 11.82 18.46 16.05
C TYR A 210 10.31 18.64 16.16
N ALA A 211 9.62 17.86 17.00
CA ALA A 211 8.17 17.98 17.18
C ALA A 211 7.75 17.79 18.64
N SER A 212 6.75 18.55 19.06
CA SER A 212 6.13 18.38 20.37
C SER A 212 5.45 17.01 20.48
N TRP A 213 5.25 16.54 21.72
CA TRP A 213 4.59 15.26 21.97
C TRP A 213 3.20 15.20 21.30
N SER A 214 2.40 16.26 21.39
CA SER A 214 1.05 16.28 20.81
C SER A 214 1.06 16.15 19.29
N VAL A 215 2.00 16.80 18.60
CA VAL A 215 2.14 16.70 17.14
C VAL A 215 2.55 15.28 16.75
N ARG A 216 3.52 14.69 17.46
CA ARG A 216 3.94 13.31 17.25
C ARG A 216 2.83 12.30 17.51
N PHE A 217 2.09 12.49 18.61
CA PHE A 217 0.99 11.61 18.98
C PHE A 217 -0.11 11.63 17.92
N LEU A 218 -0.46 12.81 17.42
CA LEU A 218 -1.44 12.95 16.34
C LEU A 218 -0.95 12.25 15.05
N ALA A 219 0.25 12.58 14.58
CA ALA A 219 0.75 12.11 13.29
C ALA A 219 1.14 10.63 13.27
N TYR A 220 1.71 10.11 14.37
CA TYR A 220 2.36 8.80 14.40
C TYR A 220 1.68 7.82 15.36
N THR A 221 0.62 8.21 16.05
CA THR A 221 -0.22 7.27 16.83
C THR A 221 -1.66 7.31 16.32
N VAL A 222 -2.31 8.47 16.40
CA VAL A 222 -3.71 8.62 15.97
C VAL A 222 -3.86 8.39 14.47
N GLY A 223 -2.96 8.96 13.65
CA GLY A 223 -2.94 8.75 12.19
C GLY A 223 -2.87 7.26 11.80
N PRO A 224 -1.82 6.52 12.21
CA PRO A 224 -1.71 5.08 11.97
C PRO A 224 -2.91 4.27 12.46
N LEU A 225 -3.44 4.55 13.66
CA LEU A 225 -4.64 3.88 14.16
C LEU A 225 -5.88 4.18 13.31
N GLY A 226 -6.07 5.43 12.89
CA GLY A 226 -7.15 5.83 11.99
C GLY A 226 -7.09 5.09 10.64
N ILE A 227 -5.89 4.94 10.08
CA ILE A 227 -5.67 4.14 8.87
C ILE A 227 -6.07 2.67 9.10
N ILE A 228 -5.59 2.05 10.18
CA ILE A 228 -5.93 0.65 10.52
C ILE A 228 -7.44 0.50 10.65
N LEU A 229 -8.09 1.36 11.44
CA LEU A 229 -9.53 1.29 11.66
C LEU A 229 -10.31 1.44 10.37
N GLY A 230 -9.94 2.39 9.49
CA GLY A 230 -10.60 2.55 8.21
C GLY A 230 -10.41 1.35 7.29
N VAL A 231 -9.20 0.80 7.17
CA VAL A 231 -8.97 -0.42 6.38
C VAL A 231 -9.82 -1.58 6.93
N TYR A 232 -9.77 -1.82 8.24
CA TYR A 232 -10.43 -2.96 8.87
C TYR A 232 -11.95 -2.85 8.88
N ALA A 233 -12.51 -1.64 8.95
CA ALA A 233 -13.95 -1.40 8.83
C ALA A 233 -14.53 -1.84 7.48
N ARG A 234 -13.70 -1.98 6.44
CA ARG A 234 -14.10 -2.42 5.10
C ARG A 234 -13.85 -3.91 4.84
N VAL A 235 -13.22 -4.61 5.78
CA VAL A 235 -12.93 -6.04 5.65
C VAL A 235 -14.20 -6.84 5.92
N ARG A 236 -14.59 -7.67 4.94
CA ARG A 236 -15.68 -8.64 5.09
C ARG A 236 -15.11 -9.99 5.54
N TRP A 237 -15.17 -10.26 6.84
CA TRP A 237 -14.57 -11.45 7.46
C TRP A 237 -15.35 -12.74 7.19
N VAL A 238 -16.68 -12.67 7.08
CA VAL A 238 -17.57 -13.84 7.05
C VAL A 238 -17.59 -14.55 5.69
N ASP A 239 -17.50 -13.81 4.57
CA ASP A 239 -17.55 -14.39 3.23
C ASP A 239 -16.26 -15.11 2.81
N HIS A 240 -15.10 -14.73 3.38
CA HIS A 240 -13.77 -15.09 2.86
C HIS A 240 -13.12 -16.33 3.48
N PHE A 241 -13.57 -16.78 4.66
CA PHE A 241 -12.97 -17.91 5.37
C PHE A 241 -13.94 -19.09 5.58
N PHE A 242 -15.26 -18.85 5.52
CA PHE A 242 -16.25 -19.85 5.92
C PHE A 242 -17.24 -20.25 4.81
N THR A 243 -17.23 -19.59 3.65
CA THR A 243 -18.08 -19.98 2.52
C THR A 243 -17.24 -20.33 1.30
N ASN A 244 -17.34 -21.56 0.81
CA ASN A 244 -16.76 -22.00 -0.47
C ASN A 244 -17.57 -21.47 -1.68
N LYS A 245 -17.98 -20.20 -1.65
CA LYS A 245 -18.59 -19.59 -2.83
C LYS A 245 -17.48 -19.12 -3.77
N PRO A 246 -17.44 -19.59 -5.02
CA PRO A 246 -16.49 -19.06 -6.00
C PRO A 246 -16.76 -17.57 -6.21
N SER A 247 -15.75 -16.75 -5.92
CA SER A 247 -15.79 -15.28 -6.03
C SER A 247 -15.56 -14.77 -7.44
#